data_AF-A0A8S3JTA1-F1
#
_entry.id   AF-A0A8S3JTA1-F1
#
_cell.length_a   1.000
_cell.length_b   1.000
_cell.length_c   1.000
_cell.angle_alpha   90.00
_cell.angle_beta   90.00
_cell.angle_gamma   90.00
#
_symmetry.space_group_name_H-M   'P 1'
#
loop_
_entity.id
_entity.type
_entity.pdbx_description
1 polymer ?
#
loop_
_entity_poly.entity_id
_entity_poly.type
_entity_poly.pdbx_seq_one_letter_code
_entity_poly.pdbx_strand_id
1 'polypeptide(L)' 'MFFGIAALFSFGAWRVQQGAMTFENVMLILNCILFGAMAVGQTASLAPDYSKAISSSKNILSLFQRIPVIDNSSTAGNEL' A
#
# COMPACT_ATOMS: atom_id res chain seq x y z
N MET A 1 -17.59 2.31 13.40
CA MET A 1 -16.94 1.14 14.01
C MET A 1 -17.92 0.27 14.79
N PHE A 2 -18.67 0.83 15.75
CA PHE A 2 -19.60 0.07 16.62
C PHE A 2 -20.68 -0.74 15.87
N PHE A 3 -21.34 -0.16 14.87
CA PHE A 3 -22.35 -0.89 14.07
C PHE A 3 -21.75 -2.06 13.28
N GLY A 4 -20.52 -1.92 12.78
CA GLY A 4 -19.83 -2.99 12.05
C GLY A 4 -19.48 -4.18 12.96
N ILE A 5 -19.03 -3.90 14.19
CA ILE A 5 -18.75 -4.95 15.19
C ILE A 5 -20.05 -5.62 15.64
N ALA A 6 -21.14 -4.86 15.84
CA ALA A 6 -22.44 -5.43 16.16
C ALA A 6 -22.94 -6.38 15.05
N ALA A 7 -22.85 -5.97 13.79
CA ALA A 7 -23.23 -6.81 12.65
C ALA A 7 -22.37 -8.09 12.56
N LEU A 8 -21.05 -7.99 12.79
CA LEU A 8 -20.15 -9.14 12.77
C LEU A 8 -20.48 -10.14 13.88
N PHE A 9 -20.76 -9.67 15.10
CA PHE A 9 -21.13 -10.54 16.22
C PHE A 9 -22.52 -11.16 16.04
N SER A 10 -23.51 -10.40 15.57
CA SER A 10 -24.86 -10.95 15.31
C SER A 10 -24.82 -12.02 14.22
N PHE A 11 -24.08 -11.79 13.13
CA PHE A 11 -23.92 -12.77 12.07
C PHE A 11 -23.07 -13.97 12.49
N GLY A 12 -21.99 -13.74 13.25
CA GLY A 12 -21.15 -14.79 13.83
C GLY A 12 -21.93 -15.71 14.77
N ALA A 13 -22.76 -15.14 15.64
CA ALA A 13 -23.62 -15.91 16.54
C ALA A 13 -24.63 -16.78 15.78
N TRP A 14 -25.23 -16.25 14.71
CA TRP A 14 -26.13 -17.01 13.84
C TRP A 14 -25.42 -18.19 13.15
N ARG A 15 -24.17 -18.00 12.69
CA ARG A 15 -23.34 -19.06 12.10
C ARG A 15 -22.93 -20.14 13.10
N VAL A 16 -22.65 -19.76 14.35
CA VAL A 16 -22.34 -20.70 15.42
C VAL A 16 -23.57 -21.53 15.79
N GLN A 17 -24.77 -20.94 15.83
CA GLN A 17 -26.01 -21.67 16.07
C GLN A 17 -26.32 -22.73 15.00
N GLN A 18 -25.92 -22.50 13.75
CA GLN A 18 -26.06 -23.48 12.67
C GLN A 18 -25.03 -24.61 12.71
N GLY A 19 -24.10 -24.61 13.68
CA GLY A 19 -23.04 -25.61 13.79
C GLY A 19 -21.98 -25.55 12.70
N ALA A 20 -22.01 -24.51 11.85
CA ALA A 20 -21.08 -24.36 10.73
C ALA A 20 -19.69 -23.91 11.18
N MET A 21 -19.58 -23.24 12.34
CA MET A 21 -18.32 -22.72 12.88
C MET A 21 -18.33 -22.77 14.42
N THR A 22 -17.15 -22.96 15.02
CA THR A 22 -16.96 -22.83 16.47
C THR A 22 -16.86 -21.36 16.88
N PHE A 23 -17.19 -21.07 18.13
CA PHE A 23 -17.06 -19.72 18.70
C PHE A 23 -15.61 -19.20 18.64
N GLU A 24 -14.64 -20.08 18.84
CA GLU A 24 -13.21 -19.77 18.73
C GLU A 24 -12.84 -19.24 17.34
N ASN A 25 -13.33 -19.88 16.28
CA ASN A 25 -13.07 -19.45 14.90
C ASN A 25 -13.63 -18.06 14.61
N VAL A 26 -14.78 -17.71 15.19
CA VAL A 26 -15.37 -16.37 15.04
C VAL A 26 -14.51 -15.29 15.71
N MET A 27 -14.02 -15.55 16.92
CA MET A 27 -13.10 -14.64 17.61
C MET A 27 -11.76 -14.49 16.88
N LEU A 28 -11.25 -15.59 16.30
CA LEU A 28 -9.99 -15.58 15.54
C LEU A 28 -10.13 -14.71 14.28
N ILE A 29 -11.21 -14.87 13.52
CA ILE A 29 -11.47 -14.06 12.32
C ILE A 29 -11.65 -12.59 12.66
N LEU A 30 -12.39 -12.25 13.73
CA LEU A 30 -12.55 -10.87 14.19
C LEU A 30 -11.18 -10.21 14.46
N ASN A 31 -10.32 -10.89 15.21
CA ASN A 31 -8.99 -10.39 15.54
C ASN A 31 -8.10 -10.29 14.30
N CYS A 32 -8.12 -11.28 13.41
CA CYS A 32 -7.36 -11.28 12.17
C CYS A 32 -7.73 -10.07 11.29
N ILE A 33 -9.03 -9.79 11.13
CA ILE A 33 -9.51 -8.64 10.36
C ILE A 33 -9.14 -7.32 11.05
N LEU A 34 -9.30 -7.23 12.38
CA LEU A 34 -9.00 -6.02 13.12
C LEU A 34 -7.51 -5.64 13.01
N PHE A 35 -6.62 -6.60 13.28
CA PHE A 35 -5.18 -6.36 13.17
C PHE A 35 -4.73 -6.18 11.73
N GLY A 36 -5.31 -6.93 10.78
CA GLY A 36 -5.02 -6.77 9.35
C GLY A 36 -5.41 -5.38 8.84
N ALA A 37 -6.61 -4.90 9.19
CA ALA A 37 -7.08 -3.57 8.82
C ALA A 37 -6.23 -2.47 9.47
N MET A 38 -5.83 -2.62 10.73
CA MET A 38 -4.91 -1.69 11.38
C MET A 38 -3.55 -1.64 10.69
N ALA A 39 -2.96 -2.80 10.38
CA ALA A 39 -1.69 -2.88 9.68
C ALA A 39 -1.75 -2.18 8.31
N VAL A 40 -2.77 -2.49 7.51
CA VAL A 40 -2.99 -1.85 6.22
C VAL A 40 -3.26 -0.35 6.37
N GLY A 41 -4.04 0.07 7.37
CA GLY A 41 -4.31 1.48 7.65
C GLY A 41 -3.05 2.28 7.96
N GLN A 42 -2.13 1.70 8.74
CA GLN A 42 -0.83 2.30 9.02
C GLN A 42 0.04 2.38 7.75
N THR A 43 0.13 1.31 6.96
CA THR A 43 0.89 1.31 5.70
C THR A 43 0.30 2.26 4.66
N ALA A 44 -1.03 2.39 4.62
CA ALA A 44 -1.71 3.32 3.73
C ALA A 44 -1.33 4.78 4.03
N SER A 45 -0.94 5.11 5.26
CA SER A 45 -0.43 6.43 5.61
C SER A 45 0.92 6.75 4.93
N LEU A 46 1.67 5.75 4.46
CA LEU A 46 2.91 5.93 3.69
C LEU A 46 2.65 6.04 2.17
N ALA A 47 1.43 5.79 1.70
CA ALA A 47 1.07 5.94 0.29
C ALA A 47 1.36 7.33 -0.31
N PRO A 48 1.08 8.47 0.38
CA PRO A 48 1.44 9.78 -0.16
C PRO A 48 2.95 9.97 -0.31
N ASP A 49 3.75 9.47 0.64
CA ASP A 49 5.21 9.53 0.57
C ASP A 49 5.76 8.70 -0.59
N TYR A 50 5.19 7.51 -0.81
CA TYR A 50 5.52 6.67 -1.97
C TYR A 50 5.20 7.38 -3.30
N SER A 51 4.02 7.98 -3.42
CA SER A 51 3.62 8.74 -4.61
C SER A 51 4.54 9.95 -4.87
N LYS A 52 4.92 10.65 -3.81
CA LYS A 52 5.85 11.79 -3.87
C LYS A 52 7.27 11.34 -4.27
N ALA A 53 7.73 10.20 -3.75
CA ALA A 53 9.03 9.63 -4.11
C ALA A 53 9.10 9.31 -5.61
N ILE A 54 8.09 8.63 -6.17
CA ILE A 54 8.03 8.35 -7.61
C ILE A 54 8.06 9.63 -8.44
N SER A 55 7.30 10.65 -8.04
CA SER A 55 7.26 11.93 -8.77
C SER A 55 8.61 12.64 -8.75
N SER A 56 9.30 12.65 -7.61
CA SER A 56 10.66 13.21 -7.49
C SER A 56 11.68 12.43 -8.31
N SER A 57 11.64 11.09 -8.29
CA SER A 57 12.55 10.26 -9.08
C SER A 57 12.36 10.46 -10.59
N LYS A 58 11.13 10.67 -11.07
CA LYS A 58 10.88 11.02 -12.49
C LYS A 58 11.58 12.32 -12.89
N ASN A 59 11.57 13.32 -12.01
CA ASN A 59 12.26 14.59 -12.28
C ASN A 59 13.78 14.44 -12.32
N ILE A 60 14.36 13.61 -11.44
CA ILE A 60 15.79 13.33 -11.47
C ILE A 60 16.16 12.54 -12.74
N LEU A 61 15.36 11.55 -13.10
CA LEU A 61 15.59 10.74 -14.30
C LEU A 61 15.47 11.58 -15.58
N SER A 62 14.52 12.52 -15.65
CA SER A 62 14.37 13.39 -16.81
C SER A 62 15.57 14.34 -16.99
N LEU A 63 16.20 14.77 -15.90
CA LEU A 63 17.47 15.50 -15.96
C LEU A 63 18.61 14.61 -16.45
N PHE A 64 18.67 13.35 -16.01
CA PHE A 64 19.71 12.41 -16.41
C PHE A 64 19.61 12.01 -17.90
N GLN A 65 18.39 11.89 -18.43
CA GLN A 65 18.14 11.53 -19.83
C GLN A 65 18.21 12.73 -20.79
N ARG A 66 18.38 13.95 -20.26
CA ARG A 66 18.45 15.15 -21.08
C ARG A 66 19.77 15.20 -21.85
N ILE A 67 19.72 15.02 -23.16
CA ILE A 67 20.86 15.27 -24.05
C ILE A 67 20.99 16.80 -24.22
N PRO A 68 22.11 17.42 -23.80
CA PRO A 68 22.32 18.85 -23.96
C PRO A 68 22.54 19.21 -25.44
N VAL A 69 22.10 20.40 -25.85
CA VAL A 69 22.27 20.92 -27.24
C VAL A 69 23.74 21.17 -27.57
N ILE A 70 24.56 21.45 -26.57
CA ILE A 70 26.01 21.56 -26.66
C ILE A 70 26.58 20.45 -25.78
N ASP A 71 27.01 19.35 -26.39
CA ASP A 71 27.58 18.21 -25.68
C ASP A 71 29.10 18.38 -25.54
N ASN A 72 29.53 18.77 -24.35
CA ASN A 72 30.94 18.81 -23.93
C ASN A 72 31.58 17.40 -23.91
N SER A 73 30.78 16.35 -23.74
CA SER A 73 31.28 14.96 -23.67
C SER A 73 31.46 14.33 -25.05
N SER A 74 31.17 15.07 -26.14
CA SER A 74 31.31 14.59 -27.51
C SER A 74 32.77 14.63 -27.96
N THR A 75 33.33 13.47 -28.34
CA THR A 75 34.71 13.31 -28.84
C THR A 75 34.92 13.88 -30.25
N ALA A 76 33.89 14.43 -30.90
CA ALA A 76 33.95 14.94 -32.27
C ALA A 76 34.93 16.11 -32.48
N GLY A 77 35.38 16.76 -31.41
CA GLY A 77 36.39 17.84 -31.47
C GLY A 77 37.83 17.38 -31.32
N ASN A 78 38.12 16.09 -31.13
CA ASN A 78 39.46 15.58 -30.79
C ASN A 78 40.18 14.87 -31.95
N GLU A 79 39.68 15.01 -33.19
CA GLU A 79 40.32 14.51 -34.42
C GLU A 79 40.65 15.64 -35.42
N LEU A 80 41.25 16.73 -34.94
CA LEU A 80 41.95 17.71 -35.77
C LEU A 80 43.44 17.76 -35.41
#